data_AF-A0A1C4UXJ5-F1
#
_entry.id   AF-A0A1C4UXJ5-F1
#
_cell.length_a   1.000
_cell.length_b   1.000
_cell.length_c   1.000
_cell.angle_alpha   90.00
_cell.angle_beta   90.00
_cell.angle_gamma   90.00
#
_symmetry.space_group_name_H-M   'P 1'
#
loop_
_entity.id
_entity.type
_entity.pdbx_description
1 polymer ?
#
loop_
_entity_poly.entity_id
_entity_poly.type
_entity_poly.pdbx_seq_one_letter_code
_entity_poly.pdbx_strand_id
1 'polypeptide(L)'
;MLARRANVVIMAVTVQVDPERLVVRLSGADRFWALAAGVEVPTGAVTSVRLVSRAEAYARGSGFRLPGTYWPGLIMAGSYVSRSTGRSFWCVHRADQVLLVELEGQRYDRLVLEVDEPAEVSRAIARARFR
;
A
#
# COMPACT_ATOMS: atom_id res chain seq x y z
N MET A 1 8.11 -9.35 -26.44
CA MET A 1 6.83 -9.60 -25.75
C MET A 1 6.64 -8.53 -24.70
N LEU A 2 5.77 -7.53 -24.94
CA LEU A 2 5.54 -6.48 -23.93
C LEU A 2 4.66 -7.07 -22.82
N ALA A 3 5.19 -7.12 -21.59
CA ALA A 3 4.39 -7.33 -20.40
C ALA A 3 3.31 -6.23 -20.35
N ARG A 4 2.04 -6.61 -20.46
CA ARG A 4 0.91 -5.69 -20.29
C ARG A 4 0.96 -5.16 -18.86
N ARG A 5 1.43 -3.92 -18.68
CA ARG A 5 1.31 -3.20 -17.41
C ARG A 5 -0.16 -2.95 -17.13
N ALA A 6 -0.67 -3.49 -16.02
CA ALA A 6 -1.98 -3.11 -15.52
C ALA A 6 -1.80 -1.84 -14.71
N ASN A 7 -2.21 -0.70 -15.28
CA ASN A 7 -2.30 0.55 -14.56
C ASN A 7 -3.71 0.65 -13.97
N VAL A 8 -3.82 0.65 -12.65
CA VAL A 8 -5.08 1.00 -11.97
C VAL A 8 -4.85 2.37 -11.32
N VAL A 9 -5.61 3.37 -11.77
CA VAL A 9 -5.47 4.78 -11.36
C VAL A 9 -6.84 5.32 -10.98
N ILE A 10 -7.17 5.42 -9.70
CA ILE A 10 -8.30 6.22 -9.18
C ILE A 10 -7.96 6.62 -7.70
N MET A 11 -8.62 7.63 -7.14
CA MET A 11 -8.15 8.70 -6.23
C MET A 11 -7.13 8.39 -5.11
N ALA A 12 -6.27 9.40 -4.89
CA ALA A 12 -5.19 9.58 -3.92
C ALA A 12 -4.05 8.54 -3.85
N VAL A 13 -4.26 7.29 -4.29
CA VAL A 13 -3.23 6.25 -4.38
C VAL A 13 -3.26 5.56 -5.74
N THR A 14 -2.14 5.53 -6.44
CA THR A 14 -1.96 4.79 -7.69
C THR A 14 -1.20 3.50 -7.42
N VAL A 15 -1.79 2.38 -7.81
CA VAL A 15 -1.17 1.05 -7.73
C VAL A 15 -0.91 0.55 -9.15
N GLN A 16 0.37 0.43 -9.49
CA GLN A 16 0.80 -0.18 -10.74
C GLN A 16 1.38 -1.55 -10.40
N VAL A 17 0.93 -2.57 -11.11
CA VAL A 17 1.43 -3.92 -10.91
C VAL A 17 1.73 -4.57 -12.24
N ASP A 18 2.92 -5.14 -12.32
CA ASP A 18 3.36 -6.03 -13.38
C ASP A 18 4.03 -7.29 -12.77
N PRO A 19 4.40 -8.29 -13.56
CA PRO A 19 5.00 -9.52 -13.03
C PRO A 19 6.32 -9.30 -12.26
N GLU A 20 7.02 -8.19 -12.51
CA GLU A 20 8.31 -7.89 -11.88
C GLU A 20 8.12 -7.02 -10.64
N ARG A 21 7.26 -6.00 -10.71
CA ARG A 21 7.17 -4.95 -9.70
C ARG A 21 5.74 -4.55 -9.35
N LEU A 22 5.55 -4.30 -8.06
CA LEU A 22 4.40 -3.61 -7.48
C LEU A 22 4.87 -2.21 -7.04
N VAL A 23 4.25 -1.19 -7.63
CA VAL A 23 4.56 0.22 -7.39
C VAL A 23 3.32 0.90 -6.81
N VAL A 24 3.48 1.50 -5.65
CA VAL A 24 2.47 2.29 -4.95
C VAL A 24 2.93 3.74 -4.90
N ARG A 25 2.10 4.65 -5.40
CA ARG A 25 2.38 6.09 -5.41
C ARG A 25 1.19 6.87 -4.87
N LEU A 26 1.44 8.01 -4.23
CA LEU A 26 0.40 9.00 -3.95
C LEU A 26 0.01 9.71 -5.26
N SER A 27 -1.27 9.99 -5.47
CA SER A 27 -1.80 10.73 -6.62
C SER A 27 -2.47 12.04 -6.18
N GLY A 28 -2.29 13.12 -6.95
CA GLY A 28 -2.89 14.45 -6.67
C GLY A 28 -1.89 15.57 -6.35
N ALA A 29 -2.40 16.72 -5.87
CA ALA A 29 -1.61 17.89 -5.44
C ALA A 29 -0.65 17.57 -4.27
N ASP A 30 -0.87 16.44 -3.58
CA ASP A 30 0.04 15.83 -2.61
C ASP A 30 1.38 15.38 -3.21
N ARG A 31 1.51 15.36 -4.54
CA ARG A 31 2.76 15.16 -5.26
C ARG A 31 3.80 16.27 -5.00
N PHE A 32 3.39 17.43 -4.45
CA PHE A 32 4.30 18.49 -4.00
C PHE A 32 5.10 18.15 -2.74
N TRP A 33 4.84 17.00 -2.09
CA TRP A 33 5.63 16.53 -0.96
C TRP A 33 6.64 15.47 -1.40
N ALA A 34 7.83 15.95 -1.79
CA ALA A 34 9.02 15.16 -2.15
C ALA A 34 9.49 14.14 -1.07
N LEU A 35 8.84 14.10 0.10
CA LEU A 35 9.17 13.26 1.25
C LEU A 35 8.47 11.89 1.28
N ALA A 36 7.37 11.71 0.55
CA ALA A 36 6.67 10.41 0.47
C ALA A 36 6.86 9.79 -0.92
N ALA A 37 8.07 9.29 -1.20
CA ALA A 37 8.51 8.75 -2.51
C ALA A 37 7.72 7.52 -3.04
N GLY A 38 6.59 7.15 -2.42
CA GLY A 38 5.89 5.91 -2.70
C GLY A 38 6.67 4.68 -2.22
N VAL A 39 6.17 3.51 -2.60
CA VAL A 39 6.80 2.22 -2.31
C VAL A 39 6.88 1.41 -3.59
N GLU A 40 8.07 0.90 -3.88
CA GLU A 40 8.32 -0.01 -5.00
C GLU A 40 8.94 -1.28 -4.45
N VAL A 41 8.31 -2.42 -4.73
CA VAL A 41 8.75 -3.74 -4.27
C VAL A 41 8.64 -4.74 -5.41
N PRO A 42 9.47 -5.80 -5.41
CA PRO A 42 9.28 -6.90 -6.35
C PRO A 42 7.90 -7.51 -6.16
N THR A 43 7.16 -7.78 -7.24
CA THR A 43 5.85 -8.43 -7.14
C THR A 43 5.99 -9.76 -6.40
N GLY A 44 7.06 -10.52 -6.67
CA GLY A 44 7.40 -11.79 -6.00
C GLY A 44 7.51 -11.71 -4.47
N ALA A 45 7.76 -10.53 -3.90
CA ALA A 45 7.81 -10.32 -2.46
C ALA A 45 6.41 -10.30 -1.80
N VAL A 46 5.33 -10.16 -2.58
CA VAL A 46 3.97 -10.20 -2.09
C VAL A 46 3.63 -11.63 -1.64
N THR A 47 3.29 -11.79 -0.36
CA THR A 47 2.89 -13.09 0.21
C THR A 47 1.37 -13.19 0.36
N SER A 48 0.69 -12.05 0.52
CA SER A 48 -0.77 -12.00 0.65
C SER A 48 -1.33 -10.66 0.18
N VAL A 49 -2.56 -10.68 -0.32
CA VAL A 49 -3.35 -9.48 -0.62
C VAL A 49 -4.80 -9.70 -0.19
N ARG A 50 -5.33 -8.82 0.67
CA ARG A 50 -6.66 -8.97 1.28
C ARG A 50 -7.36 -7.63 1.45
N LEU A 51 -8.67 -7.60 1.26
CA LEU A 51 -9.50 -6.49 1.71
C LEU A 51 -9.80 -6.70 3.18
N VAL A 52 -9.52 -5.70 4.00
CA VAL A 52 -9.76 -5.74 5.44
C VAL A 52 -10.42 -4.44 5.88
N SER A 53 -11.09 -4.48 7.03
CA SER A 53 -11.54 -3.23 7.65
C SER A 53 -10.34 -2.40 8.10
N ARG A 54 -10.49 -1.08 8.14
CA ARG A 54 -9.46 -0.17 8.67
C ARG A 54 -9.11 -0.53 10.12
N ALA A 55 -10.10 -0.91 10.93
CA ALA A 55 -9.89 -1.37 12.30
C ALA A 55 -9.00 -2.62 12.37
N GLU A 56 -9.26 -3.61 11.50
CA GLU A 56 -8.42 -4.81 11.39
C GLU A 56 -7.00 -4.48 10.89
N ALA A 57 -6.87 -3.60 9.90
CA ALA A 57 -5.56 -3.12 9.44
C ALA A 57 -4.77 -2.43 10.55
N TYR A 58 -5.44 -1.64 11.41
CA TYR A 58 -4.81 -1.02 12.57
C TYR A 58 -4.41 -2.07 13.61
N ALA A 59 -5.25 -3.07 13.90
CA ALA A 59 -4.88 -4.14 14.81
C ALA A 59 -3.64 -4.91 14.33
N ARG A 60 -3.47 -5.07 13.01
CA ARG A 60 -2.31 -5.76 12.40
C ARG A 60 -1.09 -4.86 12.16
N GLY A 61 -1.27 -3.55 12.04
CA GLY A 61 -0.23 -2.63 11.57
C GLY A 61 0.08 -1.46 12.49
N SER A 62 -0.72 -1.20 13.53
CA SER A 62 -0.53 -0.06 14.42
C SER A 62 0.51 -0.38 15.49
N GLY A 63 1.71 0.10 15.22
CA GLY A 63 2.82 0.13 16.18
C GLY A 63 3.10 1.51 16.73
N PHE A 64 4.31 1.66 17.27
CA PHE A 64 4.91 2.96 17.56
C PHE A 64 4.99 3.78 16.25
N ARG A 65 4.39 4.97 16.26
CA ARG A 65 4.38 5.85 15.10
C ARG A 65 5.77 6.46 14.96
N LEU A 66 6.40 6.31 13.78
CA LEU A 66 7.63 7.05 13.51
C LEU A 66 7.25 8.51 13.22
N PRO A 67 7.91 9.49 13.87
CA PRO A 67 7.69 10.89 13.56
C PRO A 67 8.16 11.19 12.13
N GLY A 68 7.37 11.91 11.33
CA GLY A 68 7.83 12.51 10.07
C GLY A 68 6.90 12.40 8.85
N THR A 69 5.90 11.52 8.83
CA THR A 69 5.00 11.34 7.67
C THR A 69 3.54 11.16 8.12
N TYR A 70 3.03 12.20 8.77
CA TYR A 70 1.64 12.26 9.18
C TYR A 70 1.19 13.70 9.06
N TRP A 71 0.07 13.94 8.38
CA TRP A 71 -0.64 15.19 8.51
C TRP A 71 -1.91 14.97 9.33
N PRO A 72 -1.91 15.39 10.62
CA PRO A 72 -3.04 15.20 11.49
C PRO A 72 -4.34 15.75 10.92
N GLY A 73 -5.36 14.89 10.84
CA GLY A 73 -6.72 15.26 10.43
C GLY A 73 -7.05 15.11 8.94
N LEU A 74 -6.07 14.80 8.08
CA LEU A 74 -6.29 14.74 6.63
C LEU A 74 -5.95 13.38 5.98
N ILE A 75 -4.74 12.84 6.21
CA ILE A 75 -4.26 11.61 5.54
C ILE A 75 -3.29 10.83 6.46
N MET A 76 -3.43 9.50 6.52
CA MET A 76 -2.41 8.58 7.01
C MET A 76 -1.54 8.10 5.86
N ALA A 77 -0.58 8.92 5.46
CA ALA A 77 0.41 8.59 4.45
C ALA A 77 1.80 8.54 5.08
N GLY A 78 2.28 7.36 5.49
CA GLY A 78 3.56 7.25 6.19
C GLY A 78 3.96 5.87 6.70
N SER A 79 5.11 5.84 7.37
CA SER A 79 5.70 4.62 7.95
C SER A 79 5.28 4.42 9.40
N TYR A 80 4.70 3.27 9.72
CA TYR A 80 4.32 2.86 11.06
C TYR A 80 5.15 1.65 11.47
N VAL A 81 5.68 1.62 12.69
CA VAL A 81 6.58 0.55 13.14
C VAL A 81 6.09 -0.05 14.45
N SER A 82 5.69 -1.31 14.40
CA SER A 82 5.34 -2.08 15.58
C SER A 82 6.49 -2.99 15.99
N ARG A 83 6.69 -3.12 17.31
CA ARG A 83 7.59 -4.16 17.85
C ARG A 83 7.03 -5.57 17.63
N SER A 84 5.71 -5.74 17.61
CA SER A 84 5.06 -7.04 17.46
C SER A 84 4.77 -7.40 16.01
N THR A 85 4.51 -6.40 15.16
CA THR A 85 4.11 -6.65 13.77
C THR A 85 5.08 -6.11 12.73
N GLY A 86 6.13 -5.38 13.09
CA GLY A 86 7.11 -4.86 12.13
C GLY A 86 6.68 -3.54 11.46
N ARG A 87 7.25 -3.24 10.29
CA ARG A 87 7.10 -1.99 9.56
C ARG A 87 5.93 -2.06 8.57
N SER A 88 5.09 -1.04 8.59
CA SER A 88 3.96 -0.92 7.66
C SER A 88 3.97 0.45 6.98
N PHE A 89 3.70 0.45 5.69
CA PHE A 89 3.45 1.68 4.94
C PHE A 89 1.95 1.89 4.84
N TRP A 90 1.47 3.02 5.33
CA TRP A 90 0.06 3.40 5.29
C TRP A 90 -0.14 4.47 4.26
N CYS A 91 -1.22 4.36 3.51
CA CYS A 91 -1.65 5.31 2.51
C CYS A 91 -3.18 5.32 2.50
N VAL A 92 -3.75 5.86 3.58
CA VAL A 92 -5.19 5.79 3.89
C VAL A 92 -5.69 7.18 4.24
N HIS A 93 -6.81 7.60 3.65
CA HIS A 93 -7.50 8.85 3.96
C HIS A 93 -8.61 8.56 4.97
N ARG A 94 -9.80 8.18 4.48
CA ARG A 94 -11.02 8.08 5.28
C ARG A 94 -11.78 6.78 5.05
N ALA A 95 -11.33 5.91 4.15
CA ALA A 95 -12.04 4.67 3.86
C ALA A 95 -12.08 3.73 5.08
N ASP A 96 -13.22 3.07 5.25
CA ASP A 96 -13.41 2.04 6.26
C ASP A 96 -12.90 0.66 5.83
N GLN A 97 -12.67 0.48 4.52
CA GLN A 97 -12.04 -0.70 3.95
C GLN A 97 -10.75 -0.32 3.24
N VAL A 98 -9.73 -1.14 3.43
CA VAL A 98 -8.39 -0.92 2.87
C VAL A 98 -7.84 -2.23 2.33
N LEU A 99 -6.95 -2.11 1.35
CA LEU A 99 -6.18 -3.22 0.82
C LEU A 99 -4.93 -3.43 1.67
N LEU A 100 -4.86 -4.59 2.33
CA LEU A 100 -3.70 -5.05 3.06
C LEU A 100 -2.86 -5.97 2.17
N VAL A 101 -1.65 -5.53 1.85
CA VAL A 101 -0.66 -6.31 1.10
C VAL A 101 0.46 -6.71 2.06
N GLU A 102 0.71 -8.00 2.21
CA GLU A 102 1.81 -8.52 3.04
C GLU A 102 3.04 -8.79 2.16
N LEU A 103 4.21 -8.45 2.68
CA LEU A 103 5.48 -8.49 1.97
C LEU A 103 6.52 -9.26 2.78
N GLU A 104 7.43 -9.94 2.08
CA GLU A 104 8.55 -10.66 2.70
C GLU A 104 9.90 -10.12 2.20
N GLY A 105 10.85 -9.95 3.13
CA GLY A 105 12.20 -9.50 2.82
C GLY A 105 12.31 -8.06 2.30
N GLN A 106 11.28 -7.23 2.52
CA GLN A 106 11.24 -5.83 2.07
C GLN A 106 11.40 -4.85 3.25
N ARG A 107 11.61 -3.57 2.93
CA ARG A 107 11.66 -2.48 3.92
C ARG A 107 10.39 -2.39 4.77
N TYR A 108 9.24 -2.70 4.17
CA TYR A 108 7.94 -2.78 4.81
C TYR A 108 7.47 -4.22 4.78
N ASP A 109 6.97 -4.71 5.91
CA ASP A 109 6.33 -6.03 6.03
C ASP A 109 4.90 -6.01 5.49
N ARG A 110 4.30 -4.81 5.39
CA ARG A 110 2.96 -4.63 4.82
C ARG A 110 2.72 -3.25 4.25
N LEU A 111 1.84 -3.20 3.26
CA LEU A 111 1.27 -2.00 2.68
C LEU A 111 -0.22 -1.96 3.02
N VAL A 112 -0.69 -0.83 3.56
CA VAL A 112 -2.10 -0.59 3.89
C VAL A 112 -2.57 0.56 3.00
N LEU A 113 -3.36 0.22 2.00
CA LEU A 113 -3.68 1.12 0.89
C LEU A 113 -5.18 1.36 0.84
N GLU A 114 -5.59 2.62 0.89
CA GLU A 114 -6.89 3.03 0.40
C GLU A 114 -6.80 3.13 -1.11
N VAL A 115 -7.56 2.29 -1.80
CA VAL A 115 -7.63 2.26 -3.26
C VAL A 115 -9.09 2.24 -3.65
N ASP A 116 -9.39 2.84 -4.78
CA ASP A 116 -10.68 2.66 -5.44
C ASP A 116 -10.78 1.25 -6.02
N GLU A 117 -12.01 0.74 -6.06
CA GLU A 117 -12.33 -0.61 -6.53
C GLU A 117 -11.39 -1.68 -5.94
N PRO A 118 -11.31 -1.81 -4.59
CA PRO A 118 -10.28 -2.60 -3.92
C PRO A 118 -10.30 -4.08 -4.32
N ALA A 119 -11.46 -4.61 -4.71
CA ALA A 119 -11.60 -5.96 -5.25
C ALA A 119 -10.87 -6.14 -6.60
N GLU A 120 -10.90 -5.14 -7.48
CA GLU A 120 -10.21 -5.18 -8.77
C GLU A 120 -8.69 -5.09 -8.59
N VAL A 121 -8.23 -4.17 -7.75
CA VAL A 121 -6.80 -4.01 -7.43
C VAL A 121 -6.25 -5.29 -6.79
N SER A 122 -6.98 -5.87 -5.84
CA SER A 122 -6.61 -7.15 -5.21
C SER A 122 -6.44 -8.26 -6.26
N ARG A 123 -7.40 -8.39 -7.19
CA ARG A 123 -7.32 -9.37 -8.29
C ARG A 123 -6.15 -9.10 -9.23
N ALA A 124 -5.84 -7.84 -9.53
CA ALA A 124 -4.72 -7.47 -10.38
C ALA A 124 -3.38 -7.90 -9.73
N ILE A 125 -3.19 -7.62 -8.45
CA ILE A 125 -2.01 -8.06 -7.69
C ILE A 125 -1.95 -9.59 -7.64
N ALA A 126 -3.06 -10.24 -7.30
CA ALA A 126 -3.10 -11.70 -7.21
C ALA A 126 -2.74 -12.37 -8.55
N ARG A 127 -3.23 -11.83 -9.68
CA ARG A 127 -2.89 -12.31 -11.03
C ARG A 127 -1.42 -12.10 -11.39
N ALA A 128 -0.81 -11.02 -10.94
CA ALA A 128 0.60 -10.74 -11.21
C ALA A 128 1.53 -11.62 -10.36
N ARG A 129 1.10 -12.00 -9.15
CA ARG A 129 1.93 -12.71 -8.17
C ARG A 129 1.74 -14.23 -8.10
N PHE A 130 0.50 -14.71 -8.11
CA PHE A 130 0.17 -16.11 -7.79
C PHE A 130 -0.19 -16.94 -9.03
N ARG A 131 0.24 -16.49 -10.20
CA ARG A 131 0.07 -17.24 -11.45
C ARG A 131 1.03 -18.41 -11.56
#